data_AF-A0A8T5ELS2-F1
#
_entry.id   AF-A0A8T5ELS2-F1
#
_cell.length_a   1.000
_cell.length_b   1.000
_cell.length_c   1.000
_cell.angle_alpha   90.00
_cell.angle_beta   90.00
_cell.angle_gamma   90.00
#
_symmetry.space_group_name_H-M   'P 1'
#
loop_
_entity.id
_entity.type
_entity.pdbx_description
1 polymer ?
#
loop_
_entity_poly.entity_id
_entity_poly.type
_entity_poly.pdbx_seq_one_letter_code
_entity_poly.pdbx_strand_id
1 'polypeptide(L)'
;MRGRSALAILLAILLSVPVVGGTTTTMEDEEIVDPCMEDPEQPCENQTVLYLWSNGQSTFWSHFNANETDNAGDNMYSQERPQGVINIDQRFSMNPQMSKRLNMTLDGEVRIVLNIYLDGDWTNNDNDGPCTNDCEELNITLWAGATTIFRQHVPQVSIGWNPITVTHRITEGQTLWDASTANPSIQIEMKVKGDRQQTSPITVSGEIANFTMKLSAEGDTRVELPIDPVSWDEAFQAGEDGIPVAEEQPGFLFMSALATMTLAAVYLPSKKESEDSRDRS
;
A
#
# COMPACT_ATOMS: atom_id res chain seq x y z
N MET A 1 -34.54 10.85 71.48
CA MET A 1 -35.29 9.93 70.57
C MET A 1 -35.64 10.62 69.25
N ARG A 2 -34.64 11.09 68.46
CA ARG A 2 -34.86 11.75 67.16
C ARG A 2 -33.89 11.29 66.05
N GLY A 3 -33.04 10.29 66.31
CA GLY A 3 -32.08 9.74 65.33
C GLY A 3 -32.46 8.38 64.73
N ARG A 4 -33.52 7.73 65.22
CA ARG A 4 -33.94 6.40 64.72
C ARG A 4 -35.01 6.44 63.64
N SER A 5 -35.74 7.55 63.49
CA SER A 5 -36.78 7.70 62.47
C SER A 5 -36.24 8.20 61.12
N ALA A 6 -35.08 8.85 61.09
CA ALA A 6 -34.47 9.32 59.83
C ALA A 6 -33.86 8.16 59.00
N LEU A 7 -33.31 7.16 59.69
CA LEU A 7 -32.68 6.01 59.02
C LEU A 7 -33.70 5.07 58.35
N ALA A 8 -34.89 4.94 58.92
CA ALA A 8 -35.95 4.08 58.40
C ALA A 8 -36.63 4.65 57.14
N ILE A 9 -36.70 5.99 57.00
CA ILE A 9 -37.27 6.65 55.83
C ILE A 9 -36.31 6.56 54.64
N LEU A 10 -35.00 6.64 54.89
CA LEU A 10 -33.97 6.54 53.84
C LEU A 10 -33.85 5.10 53.29
N LEU A 11 -34.07 4.08 54.14
CA LEU A 11 -34.08 2.68 53.71
C LEU A 11 -35.34 2.29 52.90
N ALA A 12 -36.48 2.95 53.16
CA ALA A 12 -37.73 2.67 52.45
C ALA A 12 -37.76 3.26 51.03
N ILE A 13 -37.03 4.36 50.78
CA ILE A 13 -36.94 5.00 49.45
C ILE A 13 -36.04 4.19 48.50
N LEU A 14 -35.07 3.44 49.02
CA LEU A 14 -34.20 2.55 48.23
C LEU A 14 -34.90 1.26 47.76
N LEU A 15 -36.07 0.92 48.32
CA LEU A 15 -36.83 -0.28 47.96
C LEU A 15 -38.00 -0.02 46.99
N SER A 16 -38.20 1.23 46.56
CA SER A 16 -39.30 1.61 45.67
C SER A 16 -38.84 2.20 44.34
N VAL A 17 -37.64 1.86 43.87
CA VAL A 17 -37.29 2.08 42.45
C VAL A 17 -37.91 0.93 41.67
N PRO A 18 -38.76 1.18 40.67
CA PRO A 18 -39.28 0.10 39.84
C PRO A 18 -38.09 -0.62 39.18
N VAL A 19 -37.97 -1.92 39.43
CA VAL A 19 -37.25 -2.84 38.54
C VAL A 19 -37.98 -2.78 37.21
N VAL A 20 -37.54 -1.90 36.32
CA VAL A 20 -37.71 -2.11 34.90
C VAL A 20 -36.77 -3.25 34.58
N GLY A 21 -37.34 -4.44 34.35
CA GLY A 21 -36.62 -5.57 33.78
C GLY A 21 -36.19 -5.23 32.37
N GLY A 22 -35.08 -4.50 32.24
CA GLY A 22 -34.24 -4.59 31.07
C GLY A 22 -33.51 -5.91 31.20
N THR A 23 -33.72 -6.80 30.23
CA THR A 23 -32.82 -7.92 29.98
C THR A 23 -31.38 -7.43 30.14
N THR A 24 -30.62 -8.11 30.98
CA THR A 24 -29.16 -8.05 30.97
C THR A 24 -28.70 -8.64 29.65
N THR A 25 -28.86 -7.89 28.56
CA THR A 25 -27.82 -7.85 27.56
C THR A 25 -26.69 -7.13 28.27
N THR A 26 -25.68 -7.89 28.70
CA THR A 26 -24.31 -7.39 28.67
C THR A 26 -24.10 -6.86 27.26
N MET A 27 -24.53 -5.63 27.01
CA MET A 27 -23.94 -4.83 25.96
C MET A 27 -22.59 -4.52 26.56
N GLU A 28 -21.64 -5.40 26.27
CA GLU A 28 -20.29 -4.94 25.99
C GLU A 28 -20.51 -3.65 25.20
N ASP A 29 -20.03 -2.53 25.75
CA ASP A 29 -19.67 -1.42 24.89
C ASP A 29 -18.66 -2.03 23.91
N GLU A 30 -19.15 -2.63 22.82
CA GLU A 30 -18.44 -2.66 21.56
C GLU A 30 -18.26 -1.19 21.25
N GLU A 31 -17.20 -0.62 21.83
CA GLU A 31 -16.48 0.47 21.22
C GLU A 31 -16.45 0.09 19.75
N ILE A 32 -17.17 0.83 18.92
CA ILE A 32 -17.10 0.68 17.46
C ILE A 32 -15.69 1.13 17.13
N VAL A 33 -14.73 0.25 17.39
CA VAL A 33 -13.35 0.37 16.97
C VAL A 33 -13.47 0.28 15.47
N ASP A 34 -13.29 1.41 14.80
CA ASP A 34 -13.18 1.45 13.35
C ASP A 34 -12.21 0.32 12.96
N PRO A 35 -12.62 -0.64 12.11
CA PRO A 35 -11.79 -1.79 11.76
C PRO A 35 -10.44 -1.35 11.17
N CYS A 36 -10.33 -0.12 10.68
CA CYS A 36 -9.07 0.49 10.26
C CYS A 36 -8.08 0.77 11.41
N MET A 37 -8.56 0.91 12.65
CA MET A 37 -7.75 1.23 13.82
C MET A 37 -7.18 -0.01 14.53
N GLU A 38 -7.68 -1.21 14.22
CA GLU A 38 -7.13 -2.46 14.75
C GLU A 38 -5.73 -2.74 14.18
N ASP A 39 -5.53 -2.45 12.89
CA ASP A 39 -4.24 -2.52 12.20
C ASP A 39 -4.06 -1.29 11.29
N PRO A 40 -3.62 -0.14 11.84
CA PRO A 40 -3.55 1.12 11.11
C PRO A 40 -2.50 1.13 10.00
N GLU A 41 -1.56 0.18 10.02
CA GLU A 41 -0.50 0.05 9.02
C GLU A 41 -1.01 -0.64 7.74
N GLN A 42 -2.11 -1.38 7.84
CA GLN A 42 -2.77 -2.06 6.72
C GLN A 42 -3.74 -1.12 5.97
N PRO A 43 -3.98 -1.41 4.68
CA PRO A 43 -4.96 -0.68 3.90
C PRO A 43 -6.38 -0.93 4.44
N CYS A 44 -7.20 0.12 4.46
CA CYS A 44 -8.59 0.07 4.92
C CYS A 44 -9.49 1.03 4.12
N GLU A 45 -10.82 0.94 4.27
CA GLU A 45 -11.80 1.72 3.50
C GLU A 45 -11.54 3.23 3.54
N ASN A 46 -11.14 3.75 4.70
CA ASN A 46 -10.82 5.16 4.89
C ASN A 46 -9.31 5.47 4.78
N GLN A 47 -8.47 4.48 4.49
CA GLN A 47 -7.01 4.60 4.44
C GLN A 47 -6.44 3.92 3.19
N THR A 48 -6.39 4.69 2.10
CA THR A 48 -5.85 4.26 0.81
C THR A 48 -4.52 4.94 0.44
N VAL A 49 -4.02 5.80 1.33
CA VAL A 49 -2.77 6.53 1.15
C VAL A 49 -1.63 5.73 1.77
N LEU A 50 -0.66 5.36 0.94
CA LEU A 50 0.57 4.72 1.36
C LEU A 50 1.62 5.80 1.66
N TYR A 51 2.10 5.81 2.90
CA TYR A 51 3.12 6.73 3.39
C TYR A 51 4.50 6.05 3.33
N LEU A 52 5.51 6.83 2.96
CA LEU A 52 6.91 6.43 2.81
C LEU A 52 7.74 6.92 4.01
N TRP A 53 8.45 5.99 4.64
CA TRP A 53 9.18 6.20 5.89
C TRP A 53 10.63 5.73 5.77
N SER A 54 11.49 6.35 6.57
CA SER A 54 12.89 5.96 6.67
C SER A 54 13.47 6.41 8.00
N ASN A 55 14.51 5.72 8.47
CA ASN A 55 15.32 6.18 9.60
C ASN A 55 16.36 7.25 9.21
N GLY A 56 16.30 7.76 7.97
CA GLY A 56 17.20 8.78 7.43
C GLY A 56 18.57 8.25 7.00
N GLN A 57 18.81 6.95 7.12
CA GLN A 57 20.12 6.34 6.83
C GLN A 57 20.04 5.24 5.78
N SER A 58 19.43 4.11 6.12
CA SER A 58 19.51 2.89 5.30
C SER A 58 18.27 2.00 5.34
N THR A 59 17.32 2.28 6.22
CA THR A 59 16.07 1.52 6.31
C THR A 59 14.97 2.33 5.65
N PHE A 60 14.22 1.71 4.75
CA PHE A 60 13.13 2.31 4.00
C PHE A 60 11.93 1.38 4.04
N TRP A 61 10.79 1.90 4.42
CA TRP A 61 9.55 1.14 4.50
C TRP A 61 8.35 2.02 4.16
N SER A 62 7.20 1.38 4.00
CA SER A 62 5.95 2.08 3.80
C SER A 62 4.80 1.38 4.52
N HIS A 63 3.77 2.14 4.88
CA HIS A 63 2.52 1.62 5.44
C HIS A 63 1.41 2.66 5.30
N PHE A 64 0.16 2.27 5.58
CA PHE A 64 -1.01 3.15 5.43
C PHE A 64 -1.28 4.03 6.65
N ASN A 65 -0.59 3.78 7.77
CA ASN A 65 -0.67 4.65 8.95
C ASN A 65 0.00 5.99 8.66
N ALA A 66 -0.66 7.09 9.02
CA ALA A 66 -0.13 8.44 8.85
C ALA A 66 0.91 8.82 9.92
N ASN A 67 1.03 8.01 10.98
CA ASN A 67 1.97 8.22 12.07
C ASN A 67 3.04 7.13 12.08
N GLU A 68 4.28 7.50 12.34
CA GLU A 68 5.42 6.59 12.48
C GLU A 68 6.37 7.15 13.55
N THR A 69 6.75 6.32 14.53
CA THR A 69 7.65 6.69 15.63
C THR A 69 9.12 6.52 15.28
N ASP A 70 9.44 5.60 14.37
CA ASP A 70 10.82 5.26 13.99
C ASP A 70 11.33 6.07 12.77
N ASN A 71 10.52 7.02 12.30
CA ASN A 71 10.88 7.93 11.22
C ASN A 71 12.08 8.82 11.59
N ALA A 72 12.81 9.28 10.59
CA ALA A 72 13.87 10.26 10.78
C ALA A 72 13.34 11.50 11.51
N GLY A 73 14.06 11.97 12.53
CA GLY A 73 13.62 13.08 13.37
C GLY A 73 13.50 14.42 12.63
N ASP A 74 14.14 14.55 11.48
CA ASP A 74 14.05 15.70 10.57
C ASP A 74 13.06 15.45 9.40
N ASN A 75 12.38 14.31 9.39
CA ASN A 75 11.49 13.87 8.32
C ASN A 75 12.16 13.90 6.93
N MET A 76 13.47 13.64 6.86
CA MET A 76 14.23 13.68 5.61
C MET A 76 15.14 12.46 5.46
N TYR A 77 15.40 12.13 4.21
CA TYR A 77 16.47 11.23 3.82
C TYR A 77 17.44 12.02 2.95
N SER A 78 18.73 12.04 3.31
CA SER A 78 19.74 12.81 2.60
C SER A 78 20.98 11.98 2.31
N GLN A 79 21.53 12.14 1.11
CA GLN A 79 22.86 11.69 0.75
C GLN A 79 23.62 12.84 0.10
N GLU A 80 24.79 13.13 0.65
CA GLU A 80 25.69 14.13 0.11
C GLU A 80 27.10 13.58 -0.13
N ARG A 81 27.75 14.10 -1.17
CA ARG A 81 29.16 13.82 -1.45
C ARG A 81 29.82 15.02 -2.13
N PRO A 82 30.92 15.56 -1.57
CA PRO A 82 31.62 16.70 -2.17
C PRO A 82 32.16 16.42 -3.57
N GLN A 83 32.74 15.23 -3.79
CA GLN A 83 33.33 14.86 -5.07
C GLN A 83 32.95 13.42 -5.44
N GLY A 84 32.50 13.23 -6.67
CA GLY A 84 32.10 11.93 -7.23
C GLY A 84 30.59 11.76 -7.32
N VAL A 85 30.16 10.55 -7.67
CA VAL A 85 28.75 10.22 -7.94
C VAL A 85 28.09 9.65 -6.68
N ILE A 86 26.90 10.13 -6.35
CA ILE A 86 25.95 9.47 -5.44
C ILE A 86 24.98 8.63 -6.27
N ASN A 87 24.76 7.38 -5.85
CA ASN A 87 23.79 6.50 -6.48
C ASN A 87 22.62 6.33 -5.53
N ILE A 88 21.48 6.89 -5.91
CA ILE A 88 20.23 6.78 -5.20
C ILE A 88 19.48 5.63 -5.86
N ASP A 89 19.27 4.56 -5.11
CA ASP A 89 18.41 3.44 -5.49
C ASP A 89 17.74 2.97 -4.20
N GLN A 90 16.63 3.63 -3.85
CA GLN A 90 15.92 3.38 -2.61
C GLN A 90 14.54 2.80 -2.89
N ARG A 91 14.25 1.66 -2.25
CA ARG A 91 12.97 0.96 -2.38
C ARG A 91 12.21 0.99 -1.06
N PHE A 92 11.14 1.76 -1.02
CA PHE A 92 10.18 1.81 0.08
C PHE A 92 9.20 0.66 -0.09
N SER A 93 9.46 -0.43 0.62
CA SER A 93 8.60 -1.61 0.57
C SER A 93 7.64 -1.62 1.75
N MET A 94 6.40 -2.04 1.49
CA MET A 94 5.39 -2.06 2.54
C MET A 94 5.80 -3.05 3.64
N ASN A 95 5.85 -2.55 4.86
CA ASN A 95 6.19 -3.28 6.08
C ASN A 95 5.28 -2.78 7.21
N PRO A 96 4.45 -3.63 7.81
CA PRO A 96 4.26 -5.08 7.60
C PRO A 96 3.77 -5.44 6.20
N GLN A 97 3.95 -6.70 5.78
CA GLN A 97 3.43 -7.15 4.48
C GLN A 97 1.90 -7.00 4.45
N MET A 98 1.37 -6.70 3.28
CA MET A 98 -0.08 -6.66 3.04
C MET A 98 -0.74 -7.98 3.48
N SER A 99 -1.82 -7.88 4.25
CA SER A 99 -2.60 -9.05 4.73
C SER A 99 -3.91 -9.25 3.99
N LYS A 100 -4.41 -8.21 3.31
CA LYS A 100 -5.69 -8.20 2.58
C LYS A 100 -5.46 -8.31 1.08
N ARG A 101 -6.45 -8.87 0.38
CA ARG A 101 -6.52 -8.80 -1.08
C ARG A 101 -7.10 -7.44 -1.45
N LEU A 102 -6.49 -6.73 -2.40
CA LEU A 102 -6.97 -5.45 -2.91
C LEU A 102 -7.34 -5.56 -4.39
N ASN A 103 -8.41 -4.90 -4.76
CA ASN A 103 -8.73 -4.59 -6.14
C ASN A 103 -8.52 -3.09 -6.37
N MET A 104 -7.81 -2.73 -7.42
CA MET A 104 -7.67 -1.35 -7.85
C MET A 104 -8.77 -1.03 -8.87
N THR A 105 -9.32 0.16 -8.79
CA THR A 105 -10.33 0.67 -9.71
C THR A 105 -9.73 0.74 -11.12
N LEU A 106 -10.38 0.11 -12.10
CA LEU A 106 -9.98 0.19 -13.50
C LEU A 106 -10.04 1.65 -13.98
N ASP A 107 -8.99 2.11 -14.67
CA ASP A 107 -8.80 3.52 -15.04
C ASP A 107 -8.68 4.49 -13.85
N GLY A 108 -8.61 3.96 -12.62
CA GLY A 108 -8.27 4.72 -11.43
C GLY A 108 -6.86 5.27 -11.51
N GLU A 109 -6.66 6.49 -11.01
CA GLU A 109 -5.37 7.17 -11.03
C GLU A 109 -4.59 6.87 -9.75
N VAL A 110 -3.42 6.25 -9.90
CA VAL A 110 -2.38 6.25 -8.87
C VAL A 110 -1.66 7.59 -8.93
N ARG A 111 -1.51 8.24 -7.79
CA ARG A 111 -0.82 9.52 -7.70
C ARG A 111 0.30 9.46 -6.66
N ILE A 112 1.53 9.61 -7.14
CA ILE A 112 2.74 9.70 -6.32
C ILE A 112 3.11 11.17 -6.21
N VAL A 113 3.20 11.67 -4.97
CA VAL A 113 3.69 13.01 -4.66
C VAL A 113 5.00 12.85 -3.92
N LEU A 114 6.07 13.47 -4.42
CA LEU A 114 7.40 13.51 -3.81
C LEU A 114 7.88 14.96 -3.72
N ASN A 115 8.72 15.25 -2.73
CA ASN A 115 9.43 16.51 -2.66
C ASN A 115 10.92 16.24 -2.45
N ILE A 116 11.74 16.53 -3.46
CA ILE A 116 13.18 16.28 -3.44
C ILE A 116 13.97 17.57 -3.56
N TYR A 117 15.11 17.62 -2.91
CA TYR A 117 16.12 18.66 -3.06
C TYR A 117 17.32 18.09 -3.81
N LEU A 118 17.81 18.83 -4.80
CA LEU A 118 18.95 18.47 -5.63
C LEU A 118 20.01 19.56 -5.63
N ASP A 119 21.27 19.15 -5.56
CA ASP A 119 22.46 19.98 -5.81
C ASP A 119 23.51 19.15 -6.55
N GLY A 120 24.35 19.83 -7.34
CA GLY A 120 25.28 19.21 -8.28
C GLY A 120 24.63 18.89 -9.63
N ASP A 121 25.19 17.94 -10.36
CA ASP A 121 24.80 17.63 -11.75
C ASP A 121 24.21 16.22 -11.86
N TRP A 122 23.18 16.05 -12.68
CA TRP A 122 22.48 14.79 -12.92
C TRP A 122 22.16 14.55 -14.40
N THR A 123 22.48 15.48 -15.28
CA THR A 123 22.19 15.43 -16.71
C THR A 123 23.44 15.01 -17.48
N ASN A 124 23.29 14.10 -18.45
CA ASN A 124 24.45 13.61 -19.21
C ASN A 124 24.63 14.36 -20.53
N ASN A 125 25.87 14.73 -20.82
CA ASN A 125 26.32 15.25 -22.13
C ASN A 125 25.66 16.58 -22.58
N ASP A 126 25.23 17.41 -21.64
CA ASP A 126 24.75 18.78 -21.92
C ASP A 126 25.87 19.83 -21.95
N ASN A 127 27.10 19.44 -21.58
CA ASN A 127 28.26 20.32 -21.36
C ASN A 127 28.07 21.32 -20.21
N ASP A 128 27.14 21.05 -19.29
CA ASP A 128 26.77 21.95 -18.19
C ASP A 128 26.98 21.29 -16.82
N GLY A 129 28.13 20.62 -16.65
CA GLY A 129 28.51 20.05 -15.36
C GLY A 129 29.51 18.88 -15.47
N PRO A 130 29.84 18.23 -14.35
CA PRO A 130 30.79 17.13 -14.28
C PRO A 130 30.28 15.78 -14.83
N CYS A 131 28.99 15.62 -15.14
CA CYS A 131 28.41 14.37 -15.62
C CYS A 131 28.83 14.04 -17.06
N THR A 132 29.37 12.83 -17.24
CA THR A 132 29.91 12.32 -18.50
C THR A 132 29.47 10.88 -18.76
N ASN A 133 28.15 10.65 -18.86
CA ASN A 133 27.49 9.33 -18.95
C ASN A 133 27.51 8.50 -17.66
N ASP A 134 27.83 9.13 -16.52
CA ASP A 134 27.86 8.50 -15.21
C ASP A 134 26.72 8.96 -14.28
N CYS A 135 25.82 9.80 -14.79
CA CYS A 135 24.65 10.30 -14.08
C CYS A 135 23.36 9.71 -14.64
N GLU A 136 22.25 9.88 -13.93
CA GLU A 136 20.96 9.32 -14.30
C GLU A 136 19.89 10.21 -13.69
N GLU A 137 19.02 10.75 -14.54
CA GLU A 137 17.89 11.56 -14.09
C GLU A 137 16.90 10.73 -13.28
N LEU A 138 15.99 11.41 -12.60
CA LEU A 138 15.05 10.78 -11.68
C LEU A 138 14.12 9.79 -12.40
N ASN A 139 14.13 8.55 -11.91
CA ASN A 139 13.20 7.50 -12.29
C ASN A 139 12.40 7.05 -11.06
N ILE A 140 11.08 6.99 -11.21
CA ILE A 140 10.16 6.53 -10.16
C ILE A 140 9.47 5.29 -10.67
N THR A 141 9.54 4.20 -9.91
CA THR A 141 8.92 2.92 -10.27
C THR A 141 7.96 2.48 -9.17
N LEU A 142 6.72 2.19 -9.54
CA LEU A 142 5.76 1.51 -8.65
C LEU A 142 5.77 0.02 -8.95
N TRP A 143 5.91 -0.76 -7.89
CA TRP A 143 5.91 -2.22 -7.93
C TRP A 143 4.74 -2.77 -7.11
N ALA A 144 4.17 -3.86 -7.61
CA ALA A 144 3.30 -4.75 -6.85
C ALA A 144 4.01 -6.10 -6.73
N GLY A 145 4.68 -6.32 -5.60
CA GLY A 145 5.57 -7.46 -5.38
C GLY A 145 6.72 -7.52 -6.39
N ALA A 146 6.70 -8.55 -7.25
CA ALA A 146 7.69 -8.73 -8.32
C ALA A 146 7.29 -8.05 -9.64
N THR A 147 6.05 -7.57 -9.76
CA THR A 147 5.51 -6.99 -11.01
C THR A 147 5.73 -5.48 -11.02
N THR A 148 6.33 -4.95 -12.09
CA THR A 148 6.38 -3.51 -12.34
C THR A 148 5.03 -3.01 -12.82
N ILE A 149 4.40 -2.10 -12.10
CA ILE A 149 3.14 -1.45 -12.52
C ILE A 149 3.46 -0.36 -13.53
N PHE A 150 4.39 0.53 -13.20
CA PHE A 150 4.91 1.51 -14.14
C PHE A 150 6.30 1.97 -13.70
N ARG A 151 7.07 2.47 -14.68
CA ARG A 151 8.30 3.22 -14.47
C ARG A 151 8.16 4.54 -15.21
N GLN A 152 8.23 5.64 -14.49
CA GLN A 152 8.14 6.98 -15.05
C GLN A 152 9.48 7.70 -14.87
N HIS A 153 9.96 8.23 -15.99
CA HIS A 153 11.13 9.09 -16.03
C HIS A 153 10.70 10.56 -15.85
N VAL A 154 11.41 11.30 -15.00
CA VAL A 154 11.10 12.70 -14.63
C VAL A 154 12.29 13.60 -15.03
N PRO A 155 12.29 14.17 -16.25
CA PRO A 155 13.44 14.90 -16.77
C PRO A 155 13.53 16.37 -16.29
N GLN A 156 12.42 16.95 -15.80
CA GLN A 156 12.32 18.38 -15.51
C GLN A 156 12.55 18.72 -14.03
N VAL A 157 13.67 18.25 -13.48
CA VAL A 157 14.11 18.65 -12.13
C VAL A 157 15.15 19.77 -12.22
N SER A 158 15.24 20.58 -11.17
CA SER A 158 16.10 21.77 -11.10
C SER A 158 16.89 21.80 -9.79
N ILE A 159 17.91 22.65 -9.70
CA ILE A 159 18.67 22.80 -8.45
C ILE A 159 17.74 23.37 -7.37
N GLY A 160 17.80 22.82 -6.17
CA GLY A 160 16.93 23.17 -5.05
C GLY A 160 15.75 22.21 -4.87
N TRP A 161 14.68 22.69 -4.24
CA TRP A 161 13.48 21.89 -3.95
C TRP A 161 12.57 21.73 -5.19
N ASN A 162 12.21 20.49 -5.50
CA ASN A 162 11.38 20.08 -6.62
C ASN A 162 10.17 19.30 -6.11
N PRO A 163 8.96 19.89 -6.13
CA PRO A 163 7.73 19.14 -5.92
C PRO A 163 7.39 18.35 -7.19
N ILE A 164 7.38 17.04 -7.08
CA ILE A 164 7.14 16.12 -8.20
C ILE A 164 5.81 15.41 -7.96
N THR A 165 4.98 15.37 -9.00
CA THR A 165 3.76 14.58 -9.00
C THR A 165 3.76 13.70 -10.23
N VAL A 166 3.71 12.39 -10.02
CA VAL A 166 3.58 11.38 -11.06
C VAL A 166 2.22 10.73 -10.96
N THR A 167 1.53 10.62 -12.08
CA THR A 167 0.23 9.95 -12.16
C THR A 167 0.29 8.79 -13.13
N HIS A 168 -0.41 7.70 -12.81
CA HIS A 168 -0.53 6.51 -13.65
C HIS A 168 -1.94 5.96 -13.57
N ARG A 169 -2.51 5.55 -14.70
CA ARG A 169 -3.85 4.94 -14.75
C ARG A 169 -3.76 3.42 -14.72
N ILE A 170 -4.48 2.80 -13.80
CA ILE A 170 -4.53 1.35 -13.66
C ILE A 170 -5.17 0.71 -14.89
N THR A 171 -4.47 -0.28 -15.46
CA THR A 171 -4.95 -1.10 -16.58
C THR A 171 -5.54 -2.44 -16.11
N GLU A 172 -6.27 -3.15 -16.97
CA GLU A 172 -6.97 -4.40 -16.61
C GLU A 172 -6.05 -5.47 -15.98
N GLY A 173 -4.78 -5.54 -16.38
CA GLY A 173 -3.81 -6.48 -15.82
C GLY A 173 -3.16 -6.04 -14.50
N GLN A 174 -3.52 -4.87 -13.98
CA GLN A 174 -2.89 -4.23 -12.81
C GLN A 174 -3.86 -4.04 -11.64
N THR A 175 -5.10 -4.53 -11.77
CA THR A 175 -6.16 -4.31 -10.78
C THR A 175 -5.99 -5.17 -9.54
N LEU A 176 -5.59 -6.43 -9.69
CA LEU A 176 -5.55 -7.37 -8.58
C LEU A 176 -4.22 -7.36 -7.82
N TRP A 177 -4.25 -6.98 -6.55
CA TRP A 177 -3.09 -6.96 -5.67
C TRP A 177 -3.36 -7.86 -4.46
N ASP A 178 -2.78 -9.04 -4.45
CA ASP A 178 -2.92 -9.99 -3.33
C ASP A 178 -1.78 -9.87 -2.30
N ALA A 179 -2.12 -10.13 -1.04
CA ALA A 179 -1.22 -10.16 0.13
C ALA A 179 0.04 -11.01 -0.09
N SER A 180 -0.09 -12.13 -0.81
CA SER A 180 0.98 -13.10 -1.00
C SER A 180 1.97 -12.74 -2.12
N THR A 181 1.56 -11.97 -3.12
CA THR A 181 2.34 -11.78 -4.35
C THR A 181 2.52 -10.33 -4.80
N ALA A 182 1.74 -9.40 -4.26
CA ALA A 182 1.59 -8.07 -4.83
C ALA A 182 1.76 -6.94 -3.79
N ASN A 183 2.64 -7.13 -2.81
CA ASN A 183 2.92 -6.12 -1.80
C ASN A 183 3.50 -4.83 -2.44
N PRO A 184 2.91 -3.65 -2.22
CA PRO A 184 3.35 -2.42 -2.84
C PRO A 184 4.76 -2.03 -2.45
N SER A 185 5.49 -1.49 -3.42
CA SER A 185 6.72 -0.77 -3.12
C SER A 185 6.99 0.32 -4.14
N ILE A 186 7.60 1.41 -3.68
CA ILE A 186 8.05 2.51 -4.52
C ILE A 186 9.57 2.47 -4.58
N GLN A 187 10.11 2.51 -5.78
CA GLN A 187 11.54 2.63 -6.02
C GLN A 187 11.86 3.99 -6.63
N ILE A 188 12.87 4.64 -6.06
CA ILE A 188 13.36 5.95 -6.48
C ILE A 188 14.82 5.77 -6.89
N GLU A 189 15.10 6.06 -8.15
CA GLU A 189 16.42 5.90 -8.77
C GLU A 189 16.91 7.23 -9.32
N MET A 190 18.15 7.61 -9.00
CA MET A 190 18.82 8.79 -9.53
C MET A 190 20.33 8.70 -9.31
N LYS A 191 21.14 9.26 -10.20
CA LYS A 191 22.58 9.44 -9.98
C LYS A 191 22.96 10.89 -10.16
N VAL A 192 23.53 11.47 -9.11
CA VAL A 192 23.95 12.88 -9.04
C VAL A 192 25.45 12.93 -8.80
N LYS A 193 26.14 13.92 -9.37
CA LYS A 193 27.59 14.05 -9.32
C LYS A 193 28.01 15.43 -8.85
N GLY A 194 28.97 15.44 -7.93
CA GLY A 194 29.65 16.62 -7.45
C GLY A 194 31.10 16.63 -7.92
N ASP A 195 31.66 17.82 -8.08
CA ASP A 195 33.05 18.04 -8.45
C ASP A 195 33.77 19.01 -7.50
N ARG A 196 33.18 19.27 -6.33
CA ARG A 196 33.76 20.16 -5.33
C ARG A 196 35.14 19.68 -4.89
N GLN A 197 36.14 20.48 -5.22
CA GLN A 197 37.54 20.21 -4.95
C GLN A 197 38.25 21.44 -4.40
N GLN A 198 39.26 21.19 -3.57
CA GLN A 198 40.15 22.24 -3.08
C GLN A 198 41.21 22.55 -4.14
N THR A 199 41.14 23.74 -4.75
CA THR A 199 42.05 24.17 -5.83
C THR A 199 43.29 24.89 -5.31
N SER A 200 43.28 25.35 -4.06
CA SER A 200 44.38 26.04 -3.37
C SER A 200 44.23 25.89 -1.85
N PRO A 201 45.23 26.19 -1.00
CA PRO A 201 45.07 26.14 0.46
C PRO A 201 43.91 26.98 1.03
N ILE A 202 43.38 27.95 0.27
CA ILE A 202 42.31 28.87 0.70
C ILE A 202 41.11 28.89 -0.29
N THR A 203 41.19 28.23 -1.45
CA THR A 203 40.11 28.26 -2.46
C THR A 203 39.51 26.88 -2.70
N VAL A 204 38.19 26.84 -2.75
CA VAL A 204 37.37 25.68 -3.12
C VAL A 204 36.57 26.06 -4.37
N SER A 205 36.42 25.12 -5.29
CA SER A 205 35.67 25.28 -6.55
C SER A 205 34.86 24.02 -6.82
N GLY A 206 33.76 24.14 -7.57
CA GLY A 206 32.86 23.04 -7.89
C GLY A 206 31.66 22.93 -6.95
N GLU A 207 30.77 22.01 -7.27
CA GLU A 207 29.48 21.77 -6.62
C GLU A 207 29.47 20.41 -5.89
N ILE A 208 28.65 20.30 -4.85
CA ILE A 208 28.47 19.06 -4.08
C ILE A 208 27.34 18.28 -4.72
N ALA A 209 27.45 16.96 -4.81
CA ALA A 209 26.27 16.14 -5.07
C ALA A 209 25.43 16.06 -3.80
N ASN A 210 24.21 16.58 -3.84
CA ASN A 210 23.24 16.43 -2.75
C ASN A 210 21.92 15.93 -3.31
N PHE A 211 21.44 14.82 -2.75
CA PHE A 211 20.07 14.37 -2.90
C PHE A 211 19.43 14.33 -1.53
N THR A 212 18.35 15.08 -1.34
CA THR A 212 17.53 14.99 -0.14
C THR A 212 16.07 14.79 -0.53
N MET A 213 15.34 13.95 0.19
CA MET A 213 13.92 13.72 -0.02
C MET A 213 13.18 13.91 1.29
N LYS A 214 12.05 14.60 1.26
CA LYS A 214 11.15 14.63 2.42
C LYS A 214 10.39 13.32 2.56
N LEU A 215 10.29 12.84 3.79
CA LEU A 215 9.49 11.68 4.17
C LEU A 215 8.06 12.14 4.50
N SER A 216 7.22 11.19 4.89
CA SER A 216 5.77 11.37 4.83
C SER A 216 5.12 12.04 6.04
N ALA A 217 5.84 12.29 7.14
CA ALA A 217 5.26 12.80 8.38
C ALA A 217 4.54 14.15 8.21
N GLU A 218 5.07 15.00 7.32
CA GLU A 218 4.53 16.34 7.06
C GLU A 218 3.60 16.39 5.82
N GLY A 219 3.31 15.24 5.21
CA GLY A 219 2.43 15.13 4.03
C GLY A 219 3.05 15.59 2.71
N ASP A 220 4.32 16.00 2.70
CA ASP A 220 5.09 16.36 1.50
C ASP A 220 5.28 15.19 0.53
N THR A 221 5.29 13.96 1.06
CA THR A 221 5.46 12.73 0.31
C THR A 221 4.33 11.77 0.63
N ARG A 222 3.70 11.20 -0.40
CA ARG A 222 2.62 10.20 -0.27
C ARG A 222 2.31 9.52 -1.60
N VAL A 223 1.69 8.35 -1.51
CA VAL A 223 1.17 7.61 -2.66
C VAL A 223 -0.32 7.38 -2.46
N GLU A 224 -1.14 7.96 -3.32
CA GLU A 224 -2.59 7.78 -3.33
C GLU A 224 -2.91 6.61 -4.28
N LEU A 225 -3.47 5.51 -3.75
CA LEU A 225 -3.86 4.34 -4.52
C LEU A 225 -5.38 4.33 -4.78
N PRO A 226 -5.83 4.03 -6.01
CA PRO A 226 -7.25 3.97 -6.36
C PRO A 226 -7.85 2.63 -5.97
N ILE A 227 -7.89 2.31 -4.67
CA ILE A 227 -8.45 1.06 -4.17
C ILE A 227 -9.98 1.06 -4.38
N ASP A 228 -10.49 0.01 -5.01
CA ASP A 228 -11.91 -0.20 -5.24
C ASP A 228 -12.61 -0.61 -3.92
N PRO A 229 -13.76 -0.02 -3.56
CA PRO A 229 -14.53 -0.39 -2.38
C PRO A 229 -14.88 -1.89 -2.27
N VAL A 230 -14.97 -2.61 -3.40
CA VAL A 230 -15.16 -4.07 -3.39
C VAL A 230 -14.05 -4.81 -2.65
N SER A 231 -12.88 -4.19 -2.49
CA SER A 231 -11.77 -4.73 -1.70
C SER A 231 -12.17 -4.97 -0.25
N TRP A 232 -13.19 -4.29 0.29
CA TRP A 232 -13.56 -4.42 1.69
C TRP A 232 -14.64 -5.48 1.94
N ASP A 233 -15.21 -6.04 0.86
CA ASP A 233 -16.24 -7.06 0.96
C ASP A 233 -15.66 -8.40 1.43
N GLU A 234 -16.34 -9.07 2.36
CA GLU A 234 -15.93 -10.39 2.87
C GLU A 234 -15.82 -11.43 1.75
N ALA A 235 -16.73 -11.39 0.77
CA ALA A 235 -16.72 -12.28 -0.38
C ALA A 235 -15.47 -12.08 -1.26
N PHE A 236 -14.96 -10.85 -1.34
CA PHE A 236 -13.74 -10.55 -2.10
C PHE A 236 -12.49 -11.00 -1.33
N GLN A 237 -12.46 -10.75 -0.02
CA GLN A 237 -11.36 -11.20 0.85
C GLN A 237 -11.27 -12.73 0.92
N ALA A 238 -12.40 -13.43 0.84
CA ALA A 238 -12.45 -14.89 0.82
C ALA A 238 -11.83 -15.51 -0.46
N GLY A 239 -11.71 -14.73 -1.53
CA GLY A 239 -11.11 -15.16 -2.80
C GLY A 239 -11.97 -16.17 -3.58
N GLU A 240 -11.38 -16.79 -4.61
CA GLU A 240 -12.10 -17.71 -5.52
C GLU A 240 -12.35 -19.09 -4.89
N ASP A 241 -11.58 -19.45 -3.86
CA ASP A 241 -11.77 -20.67 -3.05
C ASP A 241 -12.70 -20.45 -1.85
N GLY A 242 -12.97 -19.19 -1.51
CA GLY A 242 -13.92 -18.79 -0.50
C GLY A 242 -15.32 -18.74 -1.06
N ILE A 243 -15.90 -19.91 -1.34
CA ILE A 243 -17.36 -20.01 -1.32
C ILE A 243 -17.75 -19.48 0.06
N PRO A 244 -18.51 -18.37 0.18
CA PRO A 244 -19.05 -17.99 1.47
C PRO A 244 -19.83 -19.22 1.93
N VAL A 245 -19.33 -19.89 2.97
CA VAL A 245 -20.13 -20.89 3.66
C VAL A 245 -21.30 -20.07 4.14
N ALA A 246 -22.42 -20.19 3.42
CA ALA A 246 -23.66 -19.55 3.79
C ALA A 246 -23.82 -19.84 5.27
N GLU A 247 -23.72 -18.80 6.10
CA GLU A 247 -24.01 -18.94 7.52
C GLU A 247 -25.36 -19.63 7.58
N GLU A 248 -25.37 -20.83 8.17
CA GLU A 248 -26.56 -21.64 8.33
C GLU A 248 -27.50 -20.90 9.29
N GLN A 249 -28.22 -19.89 8.78
CA GLN A 249 -29.44 -19.42 9.42
C GLN A 249 -30.40 -20.61 9.41
N PRO A 250 -30.78 -21.14 10.58
CA PRO A 250 -31.56 -22.35 10.65
C PRO A 250 -32.98 -22.02 10.20
N GLY A 251 -33.28 -22.28 8.93
CA GLY A 251 -34.64 -22.62 8.55
C GLY A 251 -35.29 -22.00 7.32
N PHE A 252 -34.61 -21.48 6.29
CA PHE A 252 -35.24 -21.34 4.97
C PHE A 252 -34.26 -21.56 3.81
N LEU A 253 -34.49 -22.66 3.08
CA LEU A 253 -33.79 -23.10 1.88
C LEU A 253 -33.81 -22.03 0.78
N PHE A 254 -32.64 -21.56 0.34
CA PHE A 254 -32.44 -21.05 -1.02
C PHE A 254 -31.31 -21.81 -1.70
N MET A 255 -31.69 -22.86 -2.43
CA MET A 255 -30.80 -23.54 -3.38
C MET A 255 -30.68 -22.66 -4.63
N SER A 256 -29.61 -21.88 -4.77
CA SER A 256 -29.25 -21.26 -6.04
C SER A 256 -28.60 -22.31 -6.95
N ALA A 257 -29.42 -22.93 -7.79
CA ALA A 257 -28.95 -23.82 -8.84
C ALA A 257 -28.20 -23.02 -9.92
N LEU A 258 -26.87 -23.04 -9.90
CA LEU A 258 -26.06 -22.59 -11.03
C LEU A 258 -25.78 -23.77 -11.98
N ALA A 259 -26.51 -23.79 -13.09
CA ALA A 259 -26.38 -24.76 -14.16
C ALA A 259 -25.31 -24.31 -15.17
N THR A 260 -24.18 -25.01 -15.24
CA THR A 260 -23.23 -24.86 -16.38
C THR A 260 -22.45 -26.15 -16.65
N MET A 261 -23.02 -27.06 -17.46
CA MET A 261 -22.21 -27.99 -18.25
C MET A 261 -22.87 -28.26 -19.61
N THR A 262 -22.39 -27.58 -20.65
CA THR A 262 -22.42 -28.14 -22.01
C THR A 262 -20.99 -28.17 -22.54
N LEU A 263 -20.36 -29.34 -22.38
CA LEU A 263 -19.07 -29.67 -22.98
C LEU A 263 -19.21 -29.72 -24.50
N ALA A 264 -18.35 -28.98 -25.19
CA ALA A 264 -18.20 -29.02 -26.64
C ALA A 264 -17.79 -30.42 -27.11
N ALA A 265 -18.66 -31.10 -27.87
CA ALA A 265 -18.34 -32.37 -28.52
C ALA A 265 -17.43 -32.12 -29.74
N VAL A 266 -16.12 -32.30 -29.56
CA VAL A 266 -15.16 -32.40 -30.67
C VAL A 266 -15.35 -33.77 -31.33
N TYR A 267 -15.91 -33.76 -32.54
CA TYR A 267 -16.05 -34.94 -33.39
C TYR A 267 -14.68 -35.29 -34.02
N LEU A 268 -14.06 -36.39 -33.57
CA LEU A 268 -12.96 -37.04 -34.27
C LEU A 268 -13.42 -38.42 -34.78
N PRO A 269 -13.35 -38.71 -36.08
CA PRO A 269 -13.66 -40.04 -36.60
C PRO A 269 -12.39 -40.90 -36.64
N SER A 270 -12.34 -41.91 -35.77
CA SER A 270 -11.67 -43.20 -36.03
C SER A 270 -12.36 -44.18 -35.08
N LYS A 271 -12.79 -45.37 -35.45
CA LYS A 271 -12.16 -46.47 -36.20
C LYS A 271 -13.21 -47.60 -36.14
N LYS A 272 -13.17 -48.61 -37.01
CA LYS A 272 -13.07 -50.02 -36.57
C LYS A 272 -13.15 -51.00 -37.72
N GLU A 273 -11.99 -51.58 -37.96
CA GLU A 273 -11.81 -52.94 -38.43
C GLU A 273 -12.01 -53.92 -37.26
N SER A 274 -12.43 -55.13 -37.62
CA SER A 274 -12.48 -56.41 -36.89
C SER A 274 -13.46 -56.57 -35.72
N GLU A 275 -14.43 -57.46 -35.89
CA GLU A 275 -14.58 -58.60 -34.97
C GLU A 275 -15.20 -59.82 -35.66
N ASP A 276 -14.39 -60.89 -35.70
CA ASP A 276 -14.70 -62.27 -36.05
C ASP A 276 -15.64 -62.86 -34.98
N SER A 277 -16.76 -63.45 -35.39
CA SER A 277 -17.50 -64.40 -34.56
C SER A 277 -18.03 -65.56 -35.42
N ARG A 278 -17.29 -66.66 -35.35
CA ARG A 278 -17.75 -68.00 -35.70
C ARG A 278 -18.75 -68.49 -34.65
N ASP A 279 -19.91 -68.94 -35.13
CA ASP A 279 -20.49 -70.28 -34.93
C ASP A 279 -22.03 -70.22 -34.82
N ARG A 280 -22.71 -70.84 -35.80
CA ARG A 280 -23.65 -71.95 -35.56
C ARG A 280 -24.10 -72.60 -36.88
N SER A 281 -24.21 -73.93 -36.80
CA SER A 281 -24.66 -74.92 -37.79
C SER A 281 -25.91 -74.55 -38.58
#